data_AF-A0A2N2NMM5-F1
#
_entry.id   AF-A0A2N2NMM5-F1
#
_cell.length_a   1.000
_cell.length_b   1.000
_cell.length_c   1.000
_cell.angle_alpha   90.00
_cell.angle_beta   90.00
_cell.angle_gamma   90.00
#
_symmetry.space_group_name_H-M   'P 1'
#
loop_
_entity.id
_entity.type
_entity.pdbx_description
1 polymer ?
#
loop_
_entity_poly.entity_id
_entity_poly.type
_entity_poly.pdbx_seq_one_letter_code
_entity_poly.pdbx_strand_id
1 'polypeptide(L)' 'MMLVPMVGGSGPNYLFINILNVPIVTAGVSCPGSQNHAPNENIRINDFIYGTKHMVRIIKNFGNL' A
#
# COMPACT_ATOMS: atom_id res chain seq x y z
N MET A 1 -9.08 13.28 5.37
CA MET A 1 -8.82 11.85 5.11
C MET A 1 -9.98 11.30 4.32
N MET A 2 -9.74 10.73 3.14
CA MET A 2 -10.80 10.14 2.32
C MET A 2 -11.00 8.68 2.78
N LEU A 3 -12.21 8.33 3.19
CA LEU A 3 -12.57 6.94 3.48
C LEU A 3 -13.08 6.32 2.19
N VAL A 4 -12.30 5.39 1.64
CA VAL A 4 -12.62 4.64 0.43
C VAL A 4 -12.78 3.17 0.83
N PRO A 5 -14.03 2.67 0.95
CA PRO A 5 -14.26 1.29 1.41
C PRO A 5 -13.68 0.22 0.48
N MET A 6 -13.52 0.55 -0.81
CA MET A 6 -13.03 -0.37 -1.83
C MET A 6 -12.29 0.40 -2.94
N VAL A 7 -11.19 -0.16 -3.42
CA VAL A 7 -10.44 0.38 -4.58
C VAL A 7 -10.85 -0.35 -5.86
N GLY A 8 -10.71 0.30 -7.02
CA GLY A 8 -11.14 -0.28 -8.31
C GLY A 8 -10.29 -1.46 -8.82
N GLY A 9 -9.15 -1.74 -8.19
CA GLY A 9 -8.30 -2.89 -8.52
C GLY A 9 -8.72 -4.15 -7.75
N SER A 10 -8.53 -5.31 -8.36
CA SER A 10 -8.67 -6.60 -7.68
C SER A 10 -7.36 -7.03 -7.01
N GLY A 11 -7.45 -7.74 -5.90
CA GLY A 11 -6.33 -8.43 -5.25
C GLY A 11 -6.82 -9.67 -4.49
N PRO A 12 -5.91 -10.55 -4.03
CA PRO A 12 -6.26 -11.81 -3.37
C PRO A 12 -6.77 -11.65 -1.93
N ASN A 13 -7.40 -10.51 -1.59
CA ASN A 13 -7.82 -10.13 -0.25
C ASN A 13 -8.75 -11.17 0.41
N TYR A 14 -9.58 -11.84 -0.40
CA TYR A 14 -10.53 -12.85 0.08
C TYR A 14 -9.86 -13.96 0.89
N LEU A 15 -8.69 -14.44 0.45
CA LEU A 15 -7.97 -15.53 1.11
C LEU A 15 -7.50 -15.11 2.51
N PHE A 16 -6.97 -13.89 2.64
CA PHE A 16 -6.45 -13.40 3.92
C PHE A 16 -7.56 -13.06 4.91
N ILE A 17 -8.62 -12.41 4.43
CA ILE A 17 -9.72 -11.96 5.31
C ILE A 17 -10.62 -13.13 5.70
N ASN A 18 -11.08 -13.95 4.74
CA ASN A 18 -12.12 -14.95 5.00
C ASN A 18 -11.58 -16.34 5.36
N ILE A 19 -10.39 -16.70 4.88
CA ILE A 19 -9.81 -18.02 5.15
C ILE A 19 -8.85 -17.95 6.34
N LEU A 20 -7.89 -17.01 6.28
CA LEU A 20 -6.89 -16.86 7.34
C LEU A 20 -7.36 -16.01 8.53
N ASN A 21 -8.49 -15.30 8.40
CA ASN A 21 -9.06 -14.43 9.43
C ASN A 21 -8.07 -13.38 9.97
N VAL A 22 -7.23 -12.82 9.09
CA VAL A 22 -6.28 -11.76 9.46
C VAL A 22 -6.66 -10.42 8.82
N PRO A 23 -6.49 -9.29 9.54
CA PRO A 23 -6.66 -7.98 8.94
C PRO A 23 -5.54 -7.71 7.93
N ILE A 24 -5.88 -7.02 6.84
CA ILE A 24 -4.92 -6.60 5.82
C ILE A 24 -4.98 -5.09 5.62
N VAL A 25 -3.82 -4.51 5.36
CA VAL A 25 -3.66 -3.09 5.01
C VAL A 25 -2.65 -2.98 3.88
N THR A 26 -2.79 -1.96 3.03
CA THR A 26 -1.85 -1.69 1.94
C THR A 26 -1.24 -0.31 2.12
N ALA A 27 0.10 -0.25 2.12
CA ALA A 27 0.86 0.99 2.13
C ALA A 27 1.81 0.99 0.93
N GLY A 28 1.53 1.86 -0.04
CA GLY A 28 2.28 1.95 -1.30
C GLY A 28 2.88 3.34 -1.52
N VAL A 29 3.59 3.47 -2.65
CA VAL A 29 4.31 4.69 -3.06
C VAL A 29 3.85 5.22 -4.42
N SER A 30 2.90 4.53 -5.06
CA SER A 30 2.32 4.97 -6.33
C SER A 30 1.45 6.20 -6.11
N CYS A 31 1.41 7.05 -7.12
CA CYS A 31 0.52 8.19 -7.20
C CYS A 31 -0.38 8.07 -8.45
N PRO A 32 -1.42 8.91 -8.62
CA PRO A 32 -2.28 8.84 -9.81
C PRO A 32 -1.53 8.95 -11.16
N GLY A 33 -0.35 9.58 -11.17
CA GLY A 33 0.50 9.72 -12.36
C GLY A 33 1.54 8.61 -12.56
N SER A 34 1.52 7.56 -11.74
CA SER A 34 2.52 6.48 -11.82
C SER A 34 2.41 5.63 -13.07
N GLN A 35 1.31 5.70 -13.82
CA GLN A 35 1.11 4.96 -15.07
C GLN A 35 1.31 3.44 -14.87
N ASN A 36 0.85 2.90 -13.74
CA ASN A 36 0.94 1.47 -13.44
C ASN A 36 0.35 0.67 -14.60
N HIS A 37 1.09 -0.29 -15.14
CA HIS A 37 0.70 -1.10 -16.31
C HIS A 37 0.56 -0.32 -17.63
N ALA A 38 1.14 0.87 -17.75
CA ALA A 38 1.19 1.67 -18.98
C ALA A 38 2.63 2.11 -19.31
N PRO A 39 2.92 2.53 -20.56
CA PRO A 39 4.24 3.05 -20.92
C PRO A 39 4.67 4.21 -20.01
N ASN A 40 5.98 4.38 -19.80
CA ASN A 40 6.53 5.39 -18.90
C ASN A 40 6.02 5.28 -17.44
N GLU A 41 5.77 4.04 -16.98
CA GLU A 41 5.54 3.75 -15.56
C GLU A 41 6.66 4.37 -14.71
N ASN A 42 6.27 5.10 -13.67
CA ASN A 42 7.21 5.90 -12.90
C ASN A 42 6.79 6.05 -11.43
N ILE A 43 7.78 6.44 -10.64
CA ILE A 43 7.65 6.78 -9.24
C ILE A 43 8.38 8.10 -8.98
N ARG A 44 7.81 8.95 -8.13
CA ARG A 44 8.50 10.17 -7.68
C ARG A 44 9.56 9.80 -6.65
N ILE A 45 10.76 10.37 -6.79
CA ILE A 45 11.87 10.10 -5.85
C ILE A 45 11.46 10.40 -4.40
N ASN A 46 10.73 11.50 -4.18
CA ASN A 46 10.23 11.85 -2.85
C ASN A 46 9.24 10.81 -2.30
N ASP A 47 8.32 10.28 -3.13
CA ASP A 47 7.35 9.27 -2.69
C ASP A 47 8.05 7.95 -2.33
N PHE A 48 9.09 7.57 -3.06
CA PHE A 48 9.94 6.43 -2.71
C PHE A 48 10.63 6.62 -1.34
N ILE A 49 11.24 7.79 -1.12
CA ILE A 49 11.90 8.12 0.15
C ILE A 49 10.90 8.14 1.31
N TYR A 50 9.75 8.78 1.13
CA TYR A 50 8.72 8.86 2.17
C TYR A 50 8.07 7.51 2.43
N GLY A 51 7.81 6.70 1.41
CA GLY A 51 7.34 5.33 1.56
C GLY A 51 8.29 4.46 2.36
N THR A 52 9.60 4.59 2.11
CA THR A 52 10.64 3.88 2.87
C THR A 52 10.59 4.27 4.35
N LYS A 53 10.54 5.58 4.64
CA LYS A 53 10.40 6.08 6.02
C LYS A 53 9.09 5.62 6.68
N HIS A 54 8.00 5.56 5.91
CA HIS A 54 6.71 5.09 6.38
C HIS A 54 6.74 3.60 6.73
N MET A 55 7.36 2.76 5.89
CA MET A 55 7.53 1.33 6.17
C MET A 55 8.36 1.09 7.43
N VAL A 56 9.47 1.84 7.60
CA VAL A 56 10.27 1.80 8.84
C VAL A 56 9.41 2.16 10.05
N ARG A 57 8.56 3.18 9.94
CA ARG A 57 7.63 3.56 11.01
C ARG A 57 6.63 2.45 11.30
N ILE A 58 6.03 1.80 10.29
CA ILE A 58 5.13 0.67 10.49
C ILE A 58 5.84 -0.44 11.27
N ILE A 59 6.97 -0.92 10.77
CA ILE A 59 7.72 -2.03 11.39
C ILE A 59 8.13 -1.69 12.83
N LYS A 60 8.64 -0.48 13.07
CA LYS A 60 9.00 -0.04 14.43
C LYS A 60 7.82 -0.05 15.39
N ASN A 61 6.64 0.42 14.96
CA ASN A 61 5.45 0.40 15.82
C ASN A 61 4.87 -1.01 16.00
N PHE A 62 5.04 -1.91 15.02
CA PHE A 62 4.63 -3.31 15.17
C PHE A 62 5.57 -4.13 16.08
N GLY A 63 6.87 -3.83 16.06
CA GLY A 63 7.86 -4.51 16.90
C GLY A 63 7.94 -4.00 18.34
N ASN A 64 7.45 -2.78 18.59
CA ASN A 64 7.29 -2.23 19.93
C ASN A 64 5.92 -2.64 20.49
N LEU A 65 5.85 -3.80 21.15
CA LEU A 65 4.74 -4.13 22.06
C LEU A 65 4.83 -3.29 23.33
#